data_AF-A0A0D9NJH5-F1
#
_entry.id   AF-A0A0D9NJH5-F1
#
_cell.length_a   1.000
_cell.length_b   1.000
_cell.length_c   1.000
_cell.angle_alpha   90.00
_cell.angle_beta   90.00
_cell.angle_gamma   90.00
#
_symmetry.space_group_name_H-M   'P 1'
#
loop_
_entity.id
_entity.type
_entity.pdbx_description
1 polymer ?
#
loop_
_entity_poly.entity_id
_entity_poly.type
_entity_poly.pdbx_seq_one_letter_code
_entity_poly.pdbx_strand_id
1 'polypeptide(L)'
;MGDAPEFDDIRVVHINAGNDEGADITIEINSKRITVSLFANALDFRLQTIDGKVAIFQINPDEAISLPDAAPDPRFPTVFQPDSPLPFYSSKAIFVEHVFVSGNGTVSQVQVDGQTMLCKARRTGLQDPGLELELMNLQKIWKYNLSSDSTIRVPKLRGYVKHAYSGAIIGLLRDWVPSGSHGNTLRDIDVCAVSPDLRRRWAAQIRQTVSRLHAIGVIWGDGKASNVIVDKYDDVWLIDLAGGWSRGWVDEELADTEEGDDQAVARIVKFLDL
;
A
#
# COMPACT_ATOMS: atom_id res chain seq x y z
N MET A 1 17.95 34.88 15.96
CA MET A 1 17.06 34.16 16.88
C MET A 1 15.99 33.55 15.98
N GLY A 2 16.09 32.25 15.69
CA GLY A 2 15.13 31.57 14.83
C GLY A 2 13.97 31.10 15.67
N ASP A 3 12.75 31.43 15.26
CA ASP A 3 11.53 30.96 15.89
C ASP A 3 11.49 29.43 15.83
N ALA A 4 11.21 28.80 16.98
CA ALA A 4 10.98 27.37 17.04
C ALA A 4 9.69 27.02 16.30
N PRO A 5 9.60 25.87 15.61
CA PRO A 5 8.35 25.42 15.03
C PRO A 5 7.31 25.26 16.15
N GLU A 6 6.19 25.96 16.00
CA GLU A 6 5.02 25.84 16.86
C GLU A 6 4.42 24.45 16.62
N PHE A 7 4.55 23.55 17.59
CA PHE A 7 3.90 22.24 17.53
C PHE A 7 2.50 22.38 18.10
N ASP A 8 1.50 21.85 17.39
CA ASP A 8 0.14 21.73 17.91
C ASP A 8 0.15 20.83 19.15
N ASP A 9 -0.15 21.40 20.32
CA ASP A 9 -0.20 20.68 21.59
C ASP A 9 -1.57 19.97 21.69
N ILE A 10 -1.61 18.67 21.40
CA ILE A 10 -2.82 17.84 21.49
C ILE A 10 -2.82 17.15 22.84
N ARG A 11 -3.88 17.39 23.62
CA ARG A 11 -4.05 16.75 24.94
C ARG A 11 -5.42 16.09 25.03
N VAL A 12 -5.43 14.84 25.50
CA VAL A 12 -6.66 14.21 25.96
C VAL A 12 -6.92 14.75 27.36
N VAL A 13 -7.95 15.59 27.48
CA VAL A 13 -8.21 16.36 28.71
C VAL A 13 -9.14 15.59 29.64
N HIS A 14 -10.06 14.80 29.08
CA HIS A 14 -11.03 14.03 29.86
C HIS A 14 -11.48 12.79 29.08
N ILE A 15 -11.47 11.64 29.78
CA ILE A 15 -12.10 10.40 29.32
C ILE A 15 -13.10 9.99 30.40
N ASN A 16 -14.38 10.03 30.05
CA ASN A 16 -15.43 9.49 30.88
C ASN A 16 -15.95 8.21 30.22
N ALA A 17 -15.63 7.07 30.83
CA ALA A 17 -16.07 5.78 30.32
C ALA A 17 -17.60 5.60 30.40
N GLY A 18 -18.30 6.47 31.14
CA GLY A 18 -19.75 6.43 31.20
C GLY A 18 -20.31 5.19 31.89
N ASN A 19 -21.64 5.14 31.96
CA ASN A 19 -22.43 4.08 32.56
C ASN A 19 -23.56 3.72 31.60
N ASP A 20 -23.35 2.74 30.71
CA ASP A 20 -24.28 2.11 29.74
C ASP A 20 -25.18 3.01 28.84
N GLU A 21 -25.31 4.31 29.12
CA GLU A 21 -26.19 5.28 28.46
C GLU A 21 -25.40 6.41 27.77
N GLY A 22 -24.09 6.51 27.99
CA GLY A 22 -23.23 7.39 27.21
C GLY A 22 -21.82 7.55 27.76
N ALA A 23 -20.87 7.76 26.85
CA ALA A 23 -19.46 8.06 27.15
C ALA A 23 -19.05 9.37 26.48
N ASP A 24 -18.10 10.09 27.06
CA ASP A 24 -17.56 11.33 26.49
C ASP A 24 -16.04 11.32 26.45
N ILE A 25 -15.50 11.80 25.32
CA ILE A 25 -14.09 12.14 25.18
C ILE A 25 -14.02 13.62 24.84
N THR A 26 -13.20 14.34 25.59
CA THR A 26 -12.88 15.74 25.32
C THR A 26 -11.40 15.87 24.99
N ILE A 27 -11.13 16.36 23.78
CA ILE A 27 -9.78 16.63 23.28
C ILE A 27 -9.62 18.15 23.17
N GLU A 28 -8.47 18.65 23.60
CA GLU A 28 -8.09 20.04 23.41
C GLU A 28 -6.96 20.14 22.40
N ILE A 29 -7.16 21.00 21.38
CA ILE A 29 -6.20 21.29 20.32
C ILE A 29 -6.12 22.80 20.17
N ASN A 30 -4.94 23.39 20.34
CA ASN A 30 -4.71 24.84 20.22
C ASN A 30 -5.71 25.68 21.06
N SER A 31 -5.93 25.25 22.31
CA SER A 31 -6.88 25.84 23.27
C SER A 31 -8.36 25.81 22.82
N LYS A 32 -8.71 25.03 21.80
CA LYS A 32 -10.09 24.74 21.41
C LYS A 32 -10.49 23.37 21.92
N ARG A 33 -11.63 23.29 22.60
CA ARG A 33 -12.18 22.05 23.13
C ARG A 33 -13.15 21.43 22.14
N ILE A 34 -12.97 20.15 21.87
CA ILE A 34 -13.87 19.31 21.09
C ILE A 34 -14.37 18.23 22.03
N THR A 35 -15.67 18.23 22.30
CA THR A 35 -16.33 17.21 23.12
C THR A 35 -17.19 16.34 22.21
N VAL A 36 -16.96 15.03 22.26
CA VAL A 36 -17.75 14.05 21.53
C VAL A 36 -18.62 13.29 22.53
N SER A 37 -19.94 13.39 22.40
CA SER A 37 -20.91 12.64 23.19
C SER A 37 -21.37 11.41 22.40
N LEU A 38 -21.15 10.22 22.95
CA LEU A 38 -21.40 8.94 22.27
C LEU A 38 -22.68 8.30 22.82
N PHE A 39 -23.62 7.98 21.95
CA PHE A 39 -24.77 7.11 22.25
C PHE A 39 -24.49 5.70 21.70
N ALA A 40 -24.84 4.67 22.47
CA ALA A 40 -24.47 3.28 22.23
C ALA A 40 -24.95 2.73 20.87
N ASN A 41 -24.00 2.66 19.93
CA ASN A 41 -23.68 1.61 18.99
C ASN A 41 -22.20 1.87 18.65
N ALA A 42 -21.34 0.86 18.50
CA ALA A 42 -19.92 1.10 18.23
C ALA A 42 -19.76 1.97 16.98
N LEU A 43 -19.13 3.14 17.12
CA LEU A 43 -18.88 4.10 16.04
C LEU A 43 -17.38 4.35 15.98
N ASP A 44 -16.80 4.11 14.81
CA ASP A 44 -15.38 4.32 14.56
C ASP A 44 -15.17 5.65 13.83
N PHE A 45 -14.15 6.42 14.23
CA PHE A 45 -13.83 7.71 13.65
C PHE A 45 -12.33 7.85 13.34
N ARG A 46 -12.00 8.58 12.27
CA ARG A 46 -10.64 8.99 11.91
C ARG A 46 -10.49 10.49 12.10
N LEU A 47 -9.43 10.90 12.81
CA LEU A 47 -8.96 12.27 12.85
C LEU A 47 -7.87 12.47 11.80
N GLN A 48 -8.00 13.49 10.95
CA GLN A 48 -7.02 13.79 9.91
C GLN A 48 -6.86 15.30 9.73
N THR A 49 -5.63 15.77 9.54
CA THR A 49 -5.34 17.16 9.17
C THR A 49 -5.43 17.32 7.66
N ILE A 50 -6.28 18.23 7.19
CA ILE A 50 -6.47 18.60 5.79
C ILE A 50 -6.27 20.11 5.70
N ASP A 51 -5.31 20.57 4.89
CA ASP A 51 -4.98 22.00 4.71
C ASP A 51 -4.73 22.75 6.03
N GLY A 52 -4.03 22.11 6.97
CA GLY A 52 -3.73 22.68 8.29
C GLY A 52 -4.94 22.75 9.24
N LYS A 53 -6.07 22.12 8.89
CA LYS A 53 -7.27 22.02 9.74
C LYS A 53 -7.55 20.57 10.09
N VAL A 54 -7.79 20.29 11.37
CA VAL A 54 -8.20 18.96 11.82
C VAL A 54 -9.67 18.72 11.47
N ALA A 55 -9.95 17.60 10.81
CA ALA A 55 -11.28 17.12 10.47
C ALA A 55 -11.52 15.72 11.04
N ILE A 56 -12.78 15.41 11.36
CA ILE A 56 -13.24 14.11 11.89
C ILE A 56 -14.15 13.46 10.85
N PHE A 57 -13.90 12.20 10.54
CA PHE A 57 -14.70 11.39 9.63
C PHE A 57 -15.16 10.12 10.33
N GLN A 58 -16.42 9.77 10.21
CA GLN A 58 -16.88 8.43 10.58
C GLN A 58 -16.30 7.42 9.59
N ILE A 59 -15.82 6.29 10.09
CA ILE A 59 -15.22 5.21 9.31
C ILE A 59 -15.93 3.90 9.61
N ASN A 60 -15.76 2.91 8.73
CA ASN A 60 -16.25 1.55 8.99
C ASN A 60 -15.42 0.89 10.10
N PRO A 61 -15.98 -0.09 10.84
CA PRO A 61 -15.24 -0.87 11.83
C PRO A 61 -13.99 -1.56 11.29
N ASP A 62 -13.99 -1.99 10.03
CA ASP A 62 -12.81 -2.61 9.39
C ASP A 62 -11.70 -1.59 9.07
N GLU A 63 -12.06 -0.31 8.99
CA GLU A 63 -11.13 0.81 8.90
C GLU A 63 -10.66 1.29 10.27
N ALA A 64 -11.38 0.89 11.33
CA ALA A 64 -11.08 1.23 12.69
C ALA A 64 -9.74 0.65 13.11
N ILE A 65 -8.95 1.52 13.73
CA ILE A 65 -7.60 1.20 14.14
C ILE A 65 -7.66 0.49 15.49
N SER A 66 -7.87 -0.83 15.47
CA SER A 66 -7.39 -1.67 16.57
C SER A 66 -5.91 -1.96 16.29
N LEU A 67 -4.99 -1.13 16.83
CA LEU A 67 -3.62 -1.60 17.00
C LEU A 67 -3.72 -3.01 17.64
N PRO A 68 -3.05 -4.05 17.11
CA PRO A 68 -2.96 -5.29 17.87
C PRO A 68 -2.41 -4.92 19.26
N ASP A 69 -3.03 -5.44 20.32
CA ASP A 69 -2.65 -5.14 21.71
C ASP A 69 -1.15 -5.41 21.99
N ALA A 70 -0.50 -6.19 21.12
CA ALA A 70 0.93 -6.46 21.13
C ALA A 70 1.62 -6.07 19.82
N ALA A 71 2.82 -5.49 19.94
CA ALA A 71 3.71 -5.25 18.81
C ALA A 71 4.09 -6.57 18.11
N PRO A 72 4.32 -6.56 16.78
CA PRO A 72 4.68 -7.77 16.03
C PRO A 72 6.00 -8.36 16.55
N ASP A 73 6.04 -9.69 16.68
CA ASP A 73 7.21 -10.42 17.20
C ASP A 73 8.35 -10.41 16.16
N PRO A 74 9.52 -9.83 16.48
CA PRO A 74 10.67 -9.84 15.57
C PRO A 74 11.25 -11.24 15.32
N ARG A 75 10.89 -12.24 16.14
CA ARG A 75 11.35 -13.62 16.04
C ARG A 75 10.30 -14.55 15.45
N PHE A 76 9.24 -14.00 14.86
CA PHE A 76 8.23 -14.81 14.19
C PHE A 76 8.90 -15.76 13.18
N PRO A 77 8.63 -17.08 13.24
CA PRO A 77 9.19 -18.03 12.28
C PRO A 77 8.71 -17.70 10.87
N THR A 78 9.64 -17.32 10.00
CA THR A 78 9.39 -16.89 8.63
C THR A 78 10.42 -17.52 7.71
N VAL A 79 10.01 -17.86 6.49
CA VAL A 79 10.94 -18.35 5.45
C VAL A 79 11.64 -17.18 4.74
N PHE A 80 11.08 -15.97 4.88
CA PHE A 80 11.64 -14.78 4.28
C PHE A 80 12.97 -14.38 4.93
N GLN A 81 13.98 -14.14 4.09
CA GLN A 81 15.29 -13.66 4.50
C GLN A 81 15.62 -12.35 3.77
N PRO A 82 15.71 -11.21 4.48
CA PRO A 82 16.01 -9.94 3.86
C PRO A 82 17.43 -9.93 3.27
N ASP A 83 17.58 -9.33 2.10
CA ASP A 83 18.85 -9.25 1.40
C ASP A 83 19.71 -8.11 1.98
N SER A 84 20.96 -8.44 2.32
CA SER A 84 21.89 -7.52 2.97
C SER A 84 22.13 -6.17 2.25
N PRO A 85 22.09 -6.06 0.90
CA PRO A 85 22.30 -4.77 0.25
C PRO A 85 21.09 -3.82 0.33
N LEU A 86 19.91 -4.32 0.71
CA LEU A 86 18.71 -3.50 0.86
C LEU A 86 18.65 -2.89 2.27
N PRO A 87 18.45 -1.57 2.40
CA PRO A 87 18.41 -0.90 3.69
C PRO A 87 17.16 -1.26 4.50
N PHE A 88 17.27 -1.11 5.81
CA PHE A 88 16.15 -1.13 6.74
C PHE A 88 15.83 0.28 7.20
N TYR A 89 14.56 0.65 7.14
CA TYR A 89 14.04 1.92 7.63
C TYR A 89 13.21 1.69 8.88
N SER A 90 13.45 2.49 9.92
CA SER A 90 12.58 2.52 11.09
C SER A 90 11.26 3.18 10.72
N SER A 91 10.13 2.65 11.19
CA SER A 91 8.82 3.26 10.99
C SER A 91 8.71 4.70 11.53
N LYS A 92 9.60 5.10 12.47
CA LYS A 92 9.71 6.49 12.97
C LYS A 92 10.37 7.45 11.99
N ALA A 93 11.15 6.93 11.03
CA ALA A 93 11.84 7.74 10.02
C ALA A 93 10.99 7.93 8.76
N ILE A 94 9.77 7.38 8.73
CA ILE A 94 8.87 7.41 7.58
C ILE A 94 7.79 8.45 7.83
N PHE A 95 7.78 9.50 7.04
CA PHE A 95 6.76 10.55 7.11
C PHE A 95 5.68 10.27 6.07
N VAL A 96 4.43 10.12 6.50
CA VAL A 96 3.31 9.86 5.61
C VAL A 96 2.82 11.15 4.98
N GLU A 97 2.84 11.24 3.66
CA GLU A 97 2.28 12.38 2.91
C GLU A 97 0.80 12.13 2.57
N HIS A 98 0.49 10.94 2.07
CA HIS A 98 -0.85 10.59 1.63
C HIS A 98 -1.15 9.12 1.87
N VAL A 99 -2.32 8.81 2.42
CA VAL A 99 -2.78 7.43 2.68
C VAL A 99 -3.77 7.02 1.59
N PHE A 100 -3.47 5.95 0.87
CA PHE A 100 -4.38 5.37 -0.13
C PHE A 100 -5.25 4.27 0.43
N VAL A 101 -4.69 3.45 1.31
CA VAL A 101 -5.39 2.32 1.96
C VAL A 101 -5.04 2.32 3.45
N SER A 102 -6.05 2.07 4.27
CA SER A 102 -5.94 1.95 5.73
C SER A 102 -6.87 0.85 6.25
N GLY A 103 -6.51 0.22 7.36
CA GLY A 103 -7.20 -0.93 7.94
C GLY A 103 -6.16 -1.90 8.51
N ASN A 104 -6.28 -3.19 8.21
CA ASN A 104 -5.30 -4.24 8.60
C ASN A 104 -3.88 -4.02 8.03
N GLY A 105 -3.74 -3.16 7.03
CA GLY A 105 -2.47 -2.63 6.56
C GLY A 105 -2.59 -1.19 6.10
N THR A 106 -1.48 -0.61 5.67
CA THR A 106 -1.44 0.69 5.04
C THR A 106 -0.73 0.62 3.69
N VAL A 107 -1.26 1.39 2.74
CA VAL A 107 -0.54 1.77 1.51
C VAL A 107 -0.54 3.28 1.49
N SER A 108 0.65 3.87 1.52
CA SER A 108 0.83 5.31 1.65
C SER A 108 1.97 5.81 0.79
N GLN A 109 1.82 7.01 0.26
CA GLN A 109 2.94 7.82 -0.22
C GLN A 109 3.67 8.40 1.00
N VAL A 110 4.99 8.28 1.01
CA VAL A 110 5.83 8.65 2.16
C VAL A 110 7.08 9.40 1.71
N GLN A 111 7.63 10.20 2.62
CA GLN A 111 8.97 10.77 2.53
C GLN A 111 9.91 10.02 3.46
N VAL A 112 11.03 9.56 2.91
CA VAL A 112 12.12 8.92 3.66
C VAL A 112 13.44 9.41 3.08
N ASP A 113 14.31 9.95 3.92
CA ASP A 113 15.60 10.54 3.51
C ASP A 113 15.50 11.57 2.37
N GLY A 114 14.41 12.35 2.34
CA GLY A 114 14.15 13.37 1.32
C GLY A 114 13.70 12.81 -0.04
N GLN A 115 13.39 11.51 -0.12
CA GLN A 115 12.86 10.87 -1.31
C GLN A 115 11.40 10.44 -1.11
N THR A 116 10.54 10.77 -2.08
CA THR A 116 9.18 10.24 -2.17
C THR A 116 9.21 8.76 -2.56
N MET A 117 8.56 7.93 -1.76
CA MET A 117 8.42 6.49 -1.98
C MET A 117 6.99 6.03 -1.69
N LEU A 118 6.65 4.81 -2.10
CA LEU A 118 5.45 4.14 -1.65
C LEU A 118 5.81 3.19 -0.50
N CYS A 119 5.12 3.32 0.63
CA CYS A 119 5.17 2.40 1.75
C CYS A 119 3.94 1.49 1.75
N LYS A 120 4.17 0.17 1.81
CA LYS A 120 3.13 -0.82 2.11
C LYS A 120 3.52 -1.57 3.38
N ALA A 121 2.66 -1.57 4.38
CA ALA A 121 2.92 -2.20 5.67
C ALA A 121 1.69 -2.93 6.21
N ARG A 122 1.92 -3.93 7.06
CA ARG A 122 0.90 -4.74 7.75
C ARG A 122 1.10 -4.62 9.26
N ARG A 123 0.00 -4.59 10.02
CA ARG A 123 0.05 -4.49 11.49
C ARG A 123 0.80 -5.66 12.13
N THR A 124 0.56 -6.86 11.60
CA THR A 124 1.13 -8.13 12.09
C THR A 124 2.50 -8.44 11.48
N GLY A 125 3.01 -7.57 10.59
CA GLY A 125 4.26 -7.77 9.87
C GLY A 125 4.31 -9.09 9.12
N LEU A 126 5.41 -9.83 9.23
CA LEU A 126 5.61 -11.10 8.52
C LEU A 126 4.67 -12.24 8.95
N GLN A 127 3.83 -12.05 9.96
CA GLN A 127 2.73 -12.97 10.24
C GLN A 127 1.62 -12.89 9.18
N ASP A 128 1.54 -11.78 8.43
CA ASP A 128 0.68 -11.66 7.27
C ASP A 128 1.35 -12.39 6.08
N PRO A 129 0.76 -13.51 5.59
CA PRO A 129 1.38 -14.29 4.53
C PRO A 129 1.47 -13.51 3.21
N GLY A 130 0.55 -12.56 2.97
CA GLY A 130 0.58 -11.70 1.79
C GLY A 130 1.80 -10.76 1.77
N LEU A 131 2.15 -10.18 2.92
CA LEU A 131 3.37 -9.37 3.04
C LEU A 131 4.63 -10.22 2.88
N GLU A 132 4.69 -11.40 3.49
CA GLU A 132 5.82 -12.33 3.34
C GLU A 132 6.03 -12.67 1.86
N LEU A 133 4.96 -13.06 1.16
CA LEU A 133 5.00 -13.41 -0.26
C LEU A 133 5.40 -12.22 -1.15
N GLU A 134 4.80 -11.05 -0.93
CA GLU A 134 5.12 -9.84 -1.71
C GLU A 134 6.59 -9.44 -1.56
N LEU A 135 7.13 -9.52 -0.34
CA LEU A 135 8.54 -9.24 -0.06
C LEU A 135 9.47 -10.26 -0.76
N MET A 136 9.15 -11.56 -0.70
CA MET A 136 9.91 -12.61 -1.40
C MET A 136 9.93 -12.38 -2.91
N ASN A 137 8.78 -12.07 -3.50
CA ASN A 137 8.65 -11.82 -4.94
C ASN A 137 9.41 -10.56 -5.37
N LEU A 138 9.28 -9.46 -4.61
CA LEU A 138 10.01 -8.22 -4.88
C LEU A 138 11.53 -8.38 -4.75
N GLN A 139 12.02 -9.21 -3.81
CA GLN A 139 13.45 -9.53 -3.72
C GLN A 139 13.95 -10.32 -4.93
N LYS A 140 13.20 -11.33 -5.40
CA LYS A 140 13.55 -12.08 -6.62
C LYS A 140 13.66 -11.14 -7.83
N ILE A 141 12.69 -10.25 -8.00
CA ILE A 141 12.67 -9.24 -9.06
C ILE A 141 13.86 -8.27 -8.91
N TRP A 142 14.12 -7.80 -7.70
CA TRP A 142 15.24 -6.89 -7.41
C TRP A 142 16.58 -7.54 -7.78
N LYS A 143 16.81 -8.80 -7.40
CA LYS A 143 18.00 -9.58 -7.78
C LYS A 143 18.13 -9.72 -9.29
N TYR A 144 17.06 -10.11 -9.96
CA TYR A 144 17.05 -10.26 -11.42
C TYR A 144 17.42 -8.95 -12.13
N ASN A 145 16.82 -7.83 -11.72
CA ASN A 145 17.08 -6.50 -12.29
C ASN A 145 18.49 -5.96 -11.98
N LEU A 146 19.22 -6.53 -11.02
CA LEU A 146 20.64 -6.19 -10.80
C LEU A 146 21.59 -6.96 -11.72
N SER A 147 21.22 -8.18 -12.09
CA SER A 147 22.07 -9.09 -12.87
C SER A 147 21.76 -9.12 -14.37
N SER A 148 20.68 -8.46 -14.79
CA SER A 148 20.14 -8.52 -16.15
C SER A 148 20.08 -7.13 -16.78
N ASP A 149 20.44 -7.04 -18.07
CA ASP A 149 20.22 -5.83 -18.88
C ASP A 149 18.73 -5.59 -19.18
N SER A 150 17.87 -6.58 -18.91
CA SER A 150 16.43 -6.49 -19.10
C SER A 150 15.70 -6.29 -17.77
N THR A 151 14.82 -5.30 -17.72
CA THR A 151 14.11 -4.92 -16.50
C THR A 151 12.68 -5.43 -16.48
N ILE A 152 12.26 -6.02 -15.36
CA ILE A 152 10.85 -6.29 -15.07
C ILE A 152 10.19 -4.97 -14.62
N ARG A 153 9.07 -4.58 -15.26
CA ARG A 153 8.33 -3.34 -14.96
C ARG A 153 7.46 -3.48 -13.72
N VAL A 154 8.12 -3.63 -12.58
CA VAL A 154 7.54 -3.56 -11.24
C VAL A 154 8.29 -2.46 -10.48
N PRO A 155 7.63 -1.58 -9.71
CA PRO A 155 8.31 -0.54 -8.96
C PRO A 155 9.39 -1.12 -8.04
N LYS A 156 10.60 -0.59 -8.14
CA LYS A 156 11.79 -1.21 -7.51
C LYS A 156 11.67 -1.21 -6.00
N LEU A 157 11.96 -2.35 -5.38
CA LEU A 157 12.13 -2.47 -3.93
C LEU A 157 13.33 -1.61 -3.48
N ARG A 158 13.08 -0.68 -2.56
CA ARG A 158 14.07 0.27 -2.02
C ARG A 158 14.54 -0.10 -0.62
N GLY A 159 13.75 -0.86 0.12
CA GLY A 159 14.14 -1.36 1.44
C GLY A 159 12.98 -1.94 2.21
N TYR A 160 13.29 -2.36 3.44
CA TYR A 160 12.33 -2.96 4.36
C TYR A 160 11.96 -1.98 5.47
N VAL A 161 10.72 -2.04 5.93
CA VAL A 161 10.26 -1.23 7.06
C VAL A 161 10.28 -2.07 8.32
N LYS A 162 10.98 -1.59 9.34
CA LYS A 162 11.01 -2.17 10.69
C LYS A 162 10.11 -1.39 11.62
N HIS A 163 9.36 -2.12 12.45
CA HIS A 163 8.65 -1.55 13.57
C HIS A 163 9.64 -0.91 14.54
N ALA A 164 9.47 0.37 14.85
CA ALA A 164 10.45 1.14 15.60
C ALA A 164 10.73 0.62 17.02
N TYR A 165 9.80 -0.12 17.63
CA TYR A 165 9.95 -0.62 19.00
C TYR A 165 10.35 -2.10 19.04
N SER A 166 9.64 -2.95 18.30
CA SER A 166 9.91 -4.39 18.33
C SER A 166 11.03 -4.82 17.38
N GLY A 167 11.38 -3.99 16.40
CA GLY A 167 12.39 -4.33 15.38
C GLY A 167 11.92 -5.32 14.33
N ALA A 168 10.67 -5.80 14.41
CA ALA A 168 10.07 -6.71 13.44
C ALA A 168 9.92 -6.04 12.07
N ILE A 169 10.05 -6.83 11.00
CA ILE A 169 9.75 -6.34 9.64
C ILE A 169 8.23 -6.26 9.51
N ILE A 170 7.75 -5.07 9.18
CA ILE A 170 6.32 -4.76 9.07
C ILE A 170 5.89 -4.32 7.67
N GLY A 171 6.84 -4.11 6.76
CA GLY A 171 6.51 -3.61 5.44
C GLY A 171 7.70 -3.42 4.52
N LEU A 172 7.43 -2.72 3.43
CA LEU A 172 8.35 -2.45 2.35
C LEU A 172 8.26 -1.00 1.88
N LEU A 173 9.37 -0.49 1.35
CA LEU A 173 9.43 0.72 0.56
C LEU A 173 9.75 0.38 -0.89
N ARG A 174 9.01 0.96 -1.83
CA ARG A 174 9.28 0.86 -3.26
C ARG A 174 9.22 2.21 -3.95
N ASP A 175 9.70 2.25 -5.19
CA ASP A 175 9.61 3.45 -6.02
C ASP A 175 8.18 3.98 -6.09
N TRP A 176 8.06 5.29 -5.90
CA TRP A 176 6.84 6.01 -6.24
C TRP A 176 6.74 6.12 -7.77
N VAL A 177 5.59 5.72 -8.32
CA VAL A 177 5.29 5.89 -9.75
C VAL A 177 4.29 7.03 -9.88
N PRO A 178 4.72 8.21 -10.37
CA PRO A 178 3.82 9.33 -10.57
C PRO A 178 2.80 9.00 -11.67
N SER A 179 1.52 9.24 -11.38
CA SER A 179 0.42 8.99 -12.30
C SER A 179 0.56 9.77 -13.61
N GLY A 180 0.11 9.15 -14.70
CA GLY A 180 0.00 9.78 -16.01
C GLY A 180 -1.18 10.72 -16.14
N SER A 181 -1.29 11.37 -17.30
CA SER A 181 -2.42 12.25 -17.65
C SER A 181 -3.76 11.53 -17.74
N HIS A 182 -3.74 10.20 -17.84
CA HIS A 182 -4.91 9.36 -18.07
C HIS A 182 -5.55 8.81 -16.79
N GLY A 183 -4.90 8.97 -15.63
CA GLY A 183 -5.35 8.40 -14.35
C GLY A 183 -4.23 7.68 -13.60
N ASN A 184 -4.55 7.11 -12.44
CA ASN A 184 -3.59 6.40 -11.59
C ASN A 184 -3.36 4.96 -12.09
N THR A 185 -4.45 4.25 -12.42
CA THR A 185 -4.40 2.85 -12.84
C THR A 185 -5.20 2.63 -14.12
N LEU A 186 -4.99 1.53 -14.84
CA LEU A 186 -5.77 1.21 -16.05
C LEU A 186 -7.28 1.19 -15.78
N ARG A 187 -7.71 0.85 -14.56
CA ARG A 187 -9.13 0.89 -14.17
C ARG A 187 -9.74 2.29 -14.29
N ASP A 188 -8.95 3.34 -14.09
CA ASP A 188 -9.42 4.72 -14.05
C ASP A 188 -9.41 5.39 -15.43
N ILE A 189 -8.90 4.70 -16.45
CA ILE A 189 -8.70 5.25 -17.79
C ILE A 189 -9.98 5.14 -18.62
N ASP A 190 -10.33 6.24 -19.28
CA ASP A 190 -11.30 6.21 -20.38
C ASP A 190 -10.65 5.59 -21.63
N VAL A 191 -10.86 4.28 -21.80
CA VAL A 191 -10.32 3.49 -22.91
C VAL A 191 -10.72 4.07 -24.28
N CYS A 192 -11.90 4.67 -24.39
CA CYS A 192 -12.38 5.28 -25.64
C CYS A 192 -11.63 6.56 -26.00
N ALA A 193 -11.10 7.27 -25.00
CA ALA A 193 -10.30 8.48 -25.21
C ALA A 193 -8.82 8.18 -25.56
N VAL A 194 -8.38 6.92 -25.42
CA VAL A 194 -6.99 6.52 -25.65
C VAL A 194 -6.79 5.93 -27.04
N SER A 195 -5.71 6.34 -27.71
CA SER A 195 -5.38 5.85 -29.05
C SER A 195 -5.17 4.32 -29.07
N PRO A 196 -5.60 3.62 -30.14
CA PRO A 196 -5.36 2.18 -30.28
C PRO A 196 -3.89 1.78 -30.19
N ASP A 197 -2.97 2.64 -30.64
CA ASP A 197 -1.53 2.40 -30.57
C ASP A 197 -1.04 2.38 -29.12
N LEU A 198 -1.52 3.30 -28.29
CA LEU A 198 -1.13 3.35 -26.89
C LEU A 198 -1.70 2.14 -26.12
N ARG A 199 -2.95 1.77 -26.39
CA ARG A 199 -3.57 0.56 -25.83
C ARG A 199 -2.76 -0.69 -26.20
N ARG A 200 -2.30 -0.81 -27.46
CA ARG A 200 -1.45 -1.92 -27.92
C ARG A 200 -0.09 -1.93 -27.24
N ARG A 201 0.52 -0.76 -27.00
CA ARG A 201 1.76 -0.64 -26.23
C ARG A 201 1.59 -1.14 -24.80
N TRP A 202 0.53 -0.71 -24.10
CA TRP A 202 0.23 -1.17 -22.75
C TRP A 202 0.04 -2.69 -22.69
N ALA A 203 -0.77 -3.24 -23.60
CA ALA A 203 -0.96 -4.69 -23.70
C ALA A 203 0.36 -5.45 -23.93
N ALA A 204 1.23 -4.94 -24.80
CA ALA A 204 2.55 -5.53 -25.06
C ALA A 204 3.46 -5.48 -23.81
N GLN A 205 3.45 -4.36 -23.08
CA GLN A 205 4.24 -4.21 -21.86
C GLN A 205 3.77 -5.10 -20.72
N ILE A 206 2.45 -5.27 -20.55
CA ILE A 206 1.87 -6.18 -19.56
C ILE A 206 2.28 -7.62 -19.88
N ARG A 207 2.06 -8.09 -21.12
CA ARG A 207 2.47 -9.43 -21.57
C ARG A 207 3.96 -9.67 -21.34
N GLN A 208 4.80 -8.71 -21.74
CA GLN A 208 6.25 -8.80 -21.54
C GLN A 208 6.62 -8.88 -20.06
N THR A 209 5.95 -8.12 -19.20
CA THR A 209 6.26 -8.08 -17.77
C THR A 209 5.84 -9.39 -17.09
N VAL A 210 4.63 -9.88 -17.37
CA VAL A 210 4.14 -11.18 -16.85
C VAL A 210 5.04 -12.33 -17.30
N SER A 211 5.36 -12.41 -18.59
CA SER A 211 6.27 -13.43 -19.11
C SER A 211 7.65 -13.42 -18.42
N ARG A 212 8.17 -12.23 -18.08
CA ARG A 212 9.44 -12.12 -17.34
C ARG A 212 9.31 -12.48 -15.87
N LEU A 213 8.16 -12.24 -15.24
CA LEU A 213 7.87 -12.70 -13.88
C LEU A 213 7.89 -14.23 -13.84
N HIS A 214 7.18 -14.89 -14.76
CA HIS A 214 7.15 -16.35 -14.88
C HIS A 214 8.54 -16.94 -15.15
N ALA A 215 9.34 -16.30 -16.00
CA ALA A 215 10.71 -16.73 -16.29
C ALA A 215 11.64 -16.78 -15.05
N ILE A 216 11.30 -16.08 -13.96
CA ILE A 216 12.03 -16.11 -12.69
C ILE A 216 11.26 -16.85 -11.57
N GLY A 217 10.18 -17.55 -11.91
CA GLY A 217 9.32 -18.24 -10.96
C GLY A 217 8.62 -17.29 -9.98
N VAL A 218 8.16 -16.14 -10.48
CA VAL A 218 7.30 -15.20 -9.76
C VAL A 218 5.94 -15.18 -10.45
N ILE A 219 4.88 -15.40 -9.67
CA ILE A 219 3.49 -15.28 -10.11
C ILE A 219 3.01 -13.88 -9.73
N TRP A 220 2.24 -13.22 -10.60
CA TRP A 220 1.61 -11.94 -10.30
C TRP A 220 0.45 -12.13 -9.31
N GLY A 221 -0.39 -13.14 -9.53
CA GLY A 221 -1.36 -13.69 -8.57
C GLY A 221 -2.68 -12.94 -8.52
N ASP A 222 -2.63 -11.60 -8.49
CA ASP A 222 -3.83 -10.74 -8.48
C ASP A 222 -3.90 -9.83 -9.71
N GLY A 223 -3.77 -10.43 -10.90
CA GLY A 223 -3.79 -9.70 -12.16
C GLY A 223 -5.12 -9.03 -12.44
N LYS A 224 -5.14 -7.69 -12.45
CA LYS A 224 -6.33 -6.87 -12.75
C LYS A 224 -5.97 -5.45 -13.16
N ALA A 225 -6.90 -4.75 -13.83
CA ALA A 225 -6.64 -3.37 -14.30
C ALA A 225 -6.31 -2.36 -13.17
N SER A 226 -6.79 -2.57 -11.94
CA SER A 226 -6.43 -1.71 -10.79
C SER A 226 -5.04 -1.98 -10.24
N ASN A 227 -4.40 -3.09 -10.61
CA ASN A 227 -3.03 -3.43 -10.24
C ASN A 227 -2.02 -3.08 -11.36
N VAL A 228 -2.43 -2.27 -12.34
CA VAL A 228 -1.58 -1.75 -13.40
C VAL A 228 -1.57 -0.23 -13.32
N ILE A 229 -0.44 0.35 -12.92
CA ILE A 229 -0.23 1.80 -12.87
C ILE A 229 0.19 2.28 -14.26
N VAL A 230 -0.31 3.44 -14.68
CA VAL A 230 0.20 4.16 -15.87
C VAL A 230 0.99 5.36 -15.41
N ASP A 231 2.26 5.42 -15.79
CA ASP A 231 3.13 6.52 -15.39
C ASP A 231 2.99 7.77 -16.28
N LYS A 232 3.69 8.83 -15.91
CA LYS A 232 3.74 10.11 -16.65
C LYS A 232 4.30 10.04 -18.08
N TYR A 233 4.87 8.91 -18.50
CA TYR A 233 5.37 8.66 -19.85
C TYR A 233 4.49 7.65 -20.62
N ASP A 234 3.32 7.35 -20.08
CA ASP A 234 2.38 6.33 -20.53
C ASP A 234 2.99 4.92 -20.61
N ASP A 235 3.97 4.62 -19.76
CA ASP A 235 4.45 3.27 -19.53
C ASP A 235 3.69 2.62 -18.37
N VAL A 236 3.45 1.31 -18.48
CA VAL A 236 2.71 0.55 -17.46
C VAL A 236 3.62 -0.20 -16.50
N TRP A 237 3.22 -0.21 -15.23
CA TRP A 237 3.92 -0.86 -14.14
C TRP A 237 2.97 -1.78 -13.39
N LEU A 238 3.38 -3.04 -13.21
CA LEU A 238 2.61 -4.00 -12.42
C LEU A 238 2.88 -3.80 -10.92
N ILE A 239 1.81 -3.86 -10.12
CA ILE A 239 1.88 -3.81 -8.66
C ILE A 239 1.10 -4.98 -8.06
N ASP A 240 1.25 -5.13 -6.75
CA ASP A 240 0.59 -6.14 -5.91
C ASP A 240 1.00 -7.56 -6.26
N LEU A 241 2.06 -8.04 -5.59
CA LEU A 241 2.62 -9.38 -5.74
C LEU A 241 2.38 -10.25 -4.49
N ALA A 242 1.37 -9.85 -3.70
CA ALA A 242 0.97 -10.53 -2.46
C ALA A 242 0.09 -11.76 -2.71
N GLY A 243 -0.21 -12.05 -3.98
CA GLY A 243 -1.21 -13.05 -4.38
C GLY A 243 -2.63 -12.60 -4.09
N GLY A 244 -3.56 -13.53 -4.24
CA GLY A 244 -4.97 -13.34 -3.94
C GLY A 244 -5.87 -13.56 -5.15
N TRP A 245 -7.16 -13.37 -4.96
CA TRP A 245 -8.15 -13.62 -6.00
C TRP A 245 -9.14 -12.49 -6.13
N SER A 246 -9.24 -11.94 -7.35
CA SER A 246 -10.21 -10.92 -7.70
C SER A 246 -11.26 -11.49 -8.66
N ARG A 247 -12.49 -11.65 -8.15
CA ARG A 247 -13.63 -12.12 -8.94
C ARG A 247 -13.79 -11.29 -10.22
N GLY A 248 -13.93 -11.98 -11.36
CA GLY A 248 -14.12 -11.36 -12.67
C GLY A 248 -12.82 -11.15 -13.46
N TRP A 249 -11.65 -11.24 -12.82
CA TRP A 249 -10.35 -11.15 -13.50
C TRP A 249 -9.67 -12.50 -13.72
N VAL A 250 -9.78 -13.40 -12.75
CA VAL A 250 -9.26 -14.77 -12.85
C VAL A 250 -10.33 -15.73 -12.34
N ASP A 251 -10.41 -16.92 -12.93
CA ASP A 251 -11.24 -18.01 -12.43
C ASP A 251 -10.63 -18.53 -11.13
N GLU A 252 -11.47 -18.84 -10.12
CA GLU A 252 -11.00 -19.19 -8.77
C GLU A 252 -10.02 -20.39 -8.78
N GLU A 253 -10.23 -21.33 -9.69
CA GLU A 253 -9.39 -22.52 -9.89
C GLU A 253 -7.99 -22.21 -10.44
N LEU A 254 -7.80 -21.03 -11.03
CA LEU A 254 -6.54 -20.56 -11.61
C LEU A 254 -5.87 -19.49 -10.75
N ALA A 255 -6.41 -19.19 -9.55
CA ALA A 255 -5.83 -18.19 -8.67
C ALA A 255 -4.38 -18.56 -8.31
N ASP A 256 -3.51 -17.55 -8.26
CA ASP A 256 -2.10 -17.71 -7.93
C ASP A 256 -1.32 -18.72 -8.81
N THR A 257 -1.69 -18.88 -10.10
CA THR A 257 -0.94 -19.68 -11.09
C THR A 257 -0.49 -18.88 -12.32
N GLU A 258 0.44 -19.45 -13.12
CA GLU A 258 0.88 -18.84 -14.39
C GLU A 258 -0.28 -18.74 -15.38
N GLU A 259 -1.13 -19.77 -15.44
CA GLU A 259 -2.33 -19.79 -16.27
C GLU A 259 -3.36 -18.74 -15.81
N GLY A 260 -3.45 -18.49 -14.50
CA GLY A 260 -4.25 -17.42 -13.93
C GLY A 260 -3.77 -16.04 -14.35
N ASP A 261 -2.46 -15.81 -14.32
CA ASP A 261 -1.86 -14.57 -14.82
C ASP A 261 -2.10 -14.37 -16.31
N ASP A 262 -1.93 -15.41 -17.13
CA ASP A 262 -2.22 -15.37 -18.57
C ASP A 262 -3.69 -15.04 -18.83
N GLN A 263 -4.60 -15.61 -18.04
CA GLN A 263 -6.02 -15.29 -18.10
C GLN A 263 -6.27 -13.83 -17.72
N ALA A 264 -5.67 -13.33 -16.65
CA ALA A 264 -5.76 -11.93 -16.25
C ALA A 264 -5.30 -11.00 -17.37
N VAL A 265 -4.16 -11.30 -18.01
CA VAL A 265 -3.64 -10.54 -19.15
C VAL A 265 -4.65 -10.54 -20.30
N ALA A 266 -5.23 -11.68 -20.66
CA ALA A 266 -6.25 -11.76 -21.70
C ALA A 266 -7.48 -10.90 -21.39
N ARG A 267 -7.93 -10.88 -20.12
CA ARG A 267 -9.07 -10.04 -19.70
C ARG A 267 -8.71 -8.55 -19.66
N ILE A 268 -7.49 -8.18 -19.30
CA ILE A 268 -7.02 -6.79 -19.38
C ILE A 268 -6.92 -6.33 -20.83
N VAL A 269 -6.43 -7.17 -21.74
CA VAL A 269 -6.39 -6.84 -23.18
C VAL A 269 -7.79 -6.60 -23.72
N LYS A 270 -8.75 -7.46 -23.36
CA LYS A 270 -10.16 -7.26 -23.71
C LYS A 270 -10.73 -5.97 -23.10
N PHE A 271 -10.36 -5.64 -21.86
CA PHE A 271 -10.75 -4.37 -21.22
C PHE A 271 -10.20 -3.16 -21.98
N LEU A 272 -9.01 -3.28 -22.58
CA LEU A 272 -8.44 -2.27 -23.48
C LEU A 272 -9.07 -2.26 -24.88
N ASP A 273 -10.12 -3.03 -25.14
CA ASP A 273 -10.82 -3.10 -26.43
C ASP A 273 -9.84 -3.43 -27.59
N LEU A 274 -9.08 -4.51 -27.37
CA LEU A 274 -8.08 -5.09 -28.28
C LEU A 274 -8.26 -6.61 -28.48
#